data_AF-A0A0F9M1I1-F1
#
_entry.id   AF-A0A0F9M1I1-F1
#
_cell.length_a   1.000
_cell.length_b   1.000
_cell.length_c   1.000
_cell.angle_alpha   90.00
_cell.angle_beta   90.00
_cell.angle_gamma   90.00
#
_symmetry.space_group_name_H-M   'P 1'
#
loop_
_entity.id
_entity.type
_entity.pdbx_description
1 polymer ?
#
loop_
_entity_poly.entity_id
_entity_poly.type
_entity_poly.pdbx_seq_one_letter_code
_entity_poly.pdbx_strand_id
1 'polypeptide(L)'
;MSEKVNWTGKALAEDLAKSRNQADWLTWTELPLGSVQWGNGHTPRADVLCCRKSFSNPSFMIYEVKISRSDFLADVNRGKYQAYFEHCCQLYFAAPKGLIKKEEVPEGTGLMVRGENGWRAVKAAPRREHTPSVELLLKLLMRGYEDRLVQWKQYDRIKNLEYKGLKEASRRFGLRLAHDLETSDELIQTANNIKTEVGKVMGKDYNSLFGALSQLKSDVDSLMTQKHYAEETLQLIGVVDGLFRGARYSTEGAPRRLRTIADAMESKIKAAGPSLEDELKDRYK
;
A
#
# COMPACT_ATOMS: atom_id res chain seq x y z
N MET A 1 0.60 -36.76 -10.43
CA MET A 1 1.72 -36.85 -9.49
C MET A 1 1.98 -35.44 -8.98
N SER A 2 1.68 -35.14 -7.71
CA SER A 2 2.01 -33.82 -7.16
C SER A 2 3.52 -33.69 -7.01
N GLU A 3 4.06 -32.58 -7.48
CA GLU A 3 5.46 -32.23 -7.32
C GLU A 3 5.81 -32.25 -5.83
N LYS A 4 6.77 -33.10 -5.42
CA LYS A 4 7.27 -33.09 -4.05
C LYS A 4 8.03 -31.78 -3.84
N VAL A 5 7.34 -30.78 -3.28
CA VAL A 5 7.97 -29.52 -2.85
C VAL A 5 9.11 -29.84 -1.90
N ASN A 6 10.33 -29.47 -2.29
CA ASN A 6 11.53 -29.70 -1.48
C ASN A 6 11.65 -28.57 -0.45
N TRP A 7 11.18 -28.82 0.76
CA TRP A 7 11.15 -27.83 1.83
C TRP A 7 12.51 -27.65 2.50
N THR A 8 12.96 -26.41 2.67
CA THR A 8 13.95 -26.07 3.69
C THR A 8 13.24 -25.82 5.03
N GLY A 9 13.95 -25.98 6.15
CA GLY A 9 13.37 -25.73 7.49
C GLY A 9 12.79 -24.32 7.61
N LYS A 10 13.58 -23.32 7.19
CA LYS A 10 13.16 -21.92 7.12
C LYS A 10 11.91 -21.70 6.25
N ALA A 11 11.90 -22.23 5.03
CA ALA A 11 10.75 -22.04 4.13
C ALA A 11 9.46 -22.65 4.69
N LEU A 12 9.56 -23.82 5.34
CA LEU A 12 8.41 -24.47 5.96
C LEU A 12 7.93 -23.74 7.22
N ALA A 13 8.85 -23.19 8.01
CA ALA A 13 8.53 -22.33 9.15
C ALA A 13 7.81 -21.05 8.72
N GLU A 14 8.29 -20.39 7.65
CA GLU A 14 7.64 -19.21 7.08
C GLU A 14 6.25 -19.51 6.51
N ASP A 15 6.06 -20.65 5.83
CA ASP A 15 4.75 -21.09 5.33
C ASP A 15 3.77 -21.36 6.50
N LEU A 16 4.24 -22.02 7.56
CA LEU A 16 3.45 -22.22 8.78
C LEU A 16 3.07 -20.89 9.42
N ALA A 17 4.04 -19.99 9.58
CA ALA A 17 3.83 -18.69 10.18
C ALA A 17 2.78 -17.87 9.42
N LYS A 18 2.86 -17.86 8.08
CA LYS A 18 1.85 -17.22 7.21
C LYS A 18 0.46 -17.82 7.39
N SER A 19 0.35 -19.15 7.49
CA SER A 19 -0.95 -19.81 7.70
C SER A 19 -1.60 -19.47 9.04
N ARG A 20 -0.78 -19.14 10.05
CA ARG A 20 -1.22 -18.78 11.40
C ARG A 20 -1.43 -17.28 11.59
N ASN A 21 -0.78 -16.45 10.79
CA ASN A 21 -0.90 -14.99 10.84
C ASN A 21 -2.29 -14.53 10.35
N GLN A 22 -3.30 -14.78 11.17
CA GLN A 22 -4.69 -14.40 10.99
C GLN A 22 -5.06 -13.25 11.94
N ALA A 23 -6.29 -12.74 11.83
CA ALA A 23 -6.80 -11.64 12.64
C ALA A 23 -6.52 -11.81 14.15
N ASP A 24 -6.52 -13.04 14.66
CA ASP A 24 -6.44 -13.35 16.10
C ASP A 24 -5.04 -13.71 16.62
N TRP A 25 -4.04 -13.87 15.75
CA TRP A 25 -2.72 -14.37 16.14
C TRP A 25 -1.61 -13.40 15.75
N LEU A 26 -0.62 -13.29 16.62
CA LEU A 26 0.69 -12.74 16.33
C LEU A 26 1.65 -13.91 16.11
N THR A 27 2.56 -13.78 15.15
CA THR A 27 3.46 -14.87 14.77
C THR A 27 4.86 -14.36 14.50
N TRP A 28 5.85 -15.10 14.98
CA TRP A 28 7.28 -14.82 14.80
C TRP A 28 7.99 -16.11 14.41
N THR A 29 9.08 -15.97 13.65
CA THR A 29 9.96 -17.08 13.25
C THR A 29 11.36 -16.90 13.81
N GLU A 30 12.07 -18.01 14.04
CA GLU A 30 13.48 -18.03 14.47
C GLU A 30 13.73 -17.23 15.77
N LEU A 31 12.87 -17.42 16.78
CA LEU A 31 12.88 -16.60 18.00
C LEU A 31 13.67 -17.27 19.15
N PRO A 32 14.78 -16.69 19.62
CA PRO A 32 15.47 -17.16 20.81
C PRO A 32 14.66 -16.90 22.09
N LEU A 33 14.43 -17.93 22.90
CA LEU A 33 13.52 -17.89 24.05
C LEU A 33 14.17 -17.44 25.37
N GLY A 34 15.44 -17.06 25.34
CA GLY A 34 16.18 -16.48 26.46
C GLY A 34 17.32 -15.58 26.01
N SER A 35 18.17 -15.14 26.94
CA SER A 35 19.31 -14.28 26.63
C SER A 35 20.30 -15.00 25.71
N VAL A 36 20.63 -14.36 24.58
CA VAL A 36 21.63 -14.86 23.63
C VAL A 36 23.04 -14.39 24.00
N GLN A 37 23.13 -13.33 24.80
CA GLN A 37 24.38 -12.63 25.12
C GLN A 37 25.00 -13.09 26.44
N TRP A 38 24.18 -13.61 27.36
CA TRP A 38 24.60 -14.06 28.70
C TRP A 38 24.18 -15.50 29.02
N GLY A 39 23.71 -16.24 28.02
CA GLY A 39 23.31 -17.63 28.16
C GLY A 39 24.51 -18.59 28.14
N ASN A 40 24.40 -19.71 28.84
CA ASN A 40 25.41 -20.77 28.93
C ASN A 40 25.55 -21.61 27.63
N GLY A 41 25.44 -20.97 26.46
CA GLY A 41 25.66 -21.58 25.13
C GLY A 41 24.46 -22.32 24.51
N HIS A 42 23.34 -22.51 25.21
CA HIS A 42 22.21 -23.31 24.72
C HIS A 42 20.82 -22.69 24.97
N THR A 43 20.63 -21.45 24.53
CA THR A 43 19.30 -20.83 24.55
C THR A 43 18.40 -21.46 23.47
N PRO A 44 17.26 -22.07 23.83
CA PRO A 44 16.35 -22.65 22.85
C PRO A 44 15.83 -21.59 21.89
N ARG A 45 15.63 -21.96 20.62
CA ARG A 45 15.08 -21.08 19.58
C ARG A 45 13.83 -21.72 19.01
N ALA A 46 12.69 -21.04 19.13
CA ALA A 46 11.46 -21.48 18.50
C ALA A 46 11.52 -21.20 16.99
N ASP A 47 11.31 -22.24 16.17
CA ASP A 47 11.20 -22.07 14.71
C ASP A 47 10.00 -21.18 14.37
N VAL A 48 8.85 -21.44 15.00
CA VAL A 48 7.67 -20.56 14.96
C VAL A 48 7.06 -20.41 16.35
N LEU A 49 6.88 -19.17 16.80
CA LEU A 49 6.10 -18.84 17.99
C LEU A 49 4.83 -18.09 17.56
N CYS A 50 3.69 -18.52 18.08
CA CYS A 50 2.41 -17.83 17.91
C CYS A 50 1.87 -17.38 19.27
N CYS A 51 1.36 -16.15 19.35
CA CYS A 51 0.67 -15.63 20.51
C CYS A 51 -0.75 -15.20 20.12
N ARG A 52 -1.76 -15.65 20.87
CA ARG A 52 -3.15 -15.20 20.68
C ARG A 52 -3.28 -13.75 21.11
N LYS A 53 -3.94 -12.92 20.30
CA LYS A 53 -4.28 -11.53 20.62
C LYS A 53 -5.43 -11.49 21.63
N SER A 54 -5.11 -11.81 22.88
CA SER A 54 -6.07 -11.83 23.99
C SER A 54 -5.39 -11.37 25.27
N PHE A 55 -6.02 -10.43 25.97
CA PHE A 55 -5.57 -9.95 27.27
C PHE A 55 -6.03 -10.86 28.42
N SER A 56 -7.19 -11.51 28.28
CA SER A 56 -7.79 -12.35 29.33
C SER A 56 -7.37 -13.80 29.27
N ASN A 57 -6.94 -14.27 28.09
CA ASN A 57 -6.47 -15.64 27.89
C ASN A 57 -5.40 -15.67 26.80
N PRO A 58 -4.21 -15.07 27.07
CA PRO A 58 -3.08 -15.18 26.17
C PRO A 58 -2.70 -16.65 26.02
N SER A 59 -2.25 -17.01 24.82
CA SER A 59 -1.85 -18.39 24.54
C SER A 59 -0.62 -18.38 23.65
N PHE A 60 0.46 -18.92 24.19
CA PHE A 60 1.74 -19.04 23.50
C PHE A 60 1.85 -20.46 22.95
N MET A 61 1.99 -20.60 21.63
CA MET A 61 2.21 -21.87 20.97
C MET A 61 3.57 -21.85 20.29
N ILE A 62 4.35 -22.91 20.48
CA ILE A 62 5.59 -23.12 19.75
C ILE A 62 5.40 -24.26 18.77
N TYR A 63 5.91 -24.07 17.56
CA TYR A 63 6.03 -25.10 16.54
C TYR A 63 7.50 -25.32 16.23
N GLU A 64 7.95 -26.55 16.45
CA GLU A 64 9.29 -27.04 16.09
C GLU A 64 9.19 -27.74 14.73
N VAL A 65 9.87 -27.20 13.72
CA VAL A 65 9.73 -27.58 12.31
C VAL A 65 10.73 -28.67 11.94
N LYS A 66 10.23 -29.77 11.35
CA LYS A 66 11.04 -30.93 10.96
C LYS A 66 10.88 -31.24 9.48
N ILE A 67 12.00 -31.18 8.75
CA ILE A 67 12.08 -31.49 7.31
C ILE A 67 12.67 -32.87 7.02
N SER A 68 13.25 -33.53 8.02
CA SER A 68 13.81 -34.88 7.86
C SER A 68 13.47 -35.75 9.06
N ARG A 69 13.41 -37.08 8.83
CA ARG A 69 13.16 -38.05 9.89
C ARG A 69 14.29 -38.13 10.90
N SER A 70 15.54 -38.03 10.44
CA SER A 70 16.72 -38.05 11.30
C SER A 70 16.73 -36.87 12.26
N ASP A 71 16.34 -35.68 11.80
CA ASP A 71 16.24 -34.48 12.64
C ASP A 71 15.18 -34.64 13.73
N PHE A 72 13.98 -35.12 13.37
CA PHE A 72 12.93 -35.42 14.35
C PHE A 72 13.37 -36.46 15.39
N LEU A 73 13.93 -37.58 14.95
CA LEU A 73 14.36 -38.65 15.87
C LEU A 73 15.51 -38.19 16.78
N ALA A 74 16.44 -37.37 16.26
CA ALA A 74 17.54 -36.83 17.05
C ALA A 74 17.03 -35.95 18.20
N ASP A 75 16.03 -35.10 17.95
CA ASP A 75 15.44 -34.25 18.97
C ASP A 75 14.64 -35.01 20.01
N VAL A 76 13.85 -36.00 19.57
CA VAL A 76 13.08 -36.86 20.47
C VAL A 76 14.00 -37.69 21.35
N ASN A 77 14.98 -38.38 20.76
CA ASN A 77 15.89 -39.27 21.49
C ASN A 77 16.77 -38.51 22.49
N ARG A 78 17.10 -37.25 22.19
CA ARG A 78 17.89 -36.40 23.10
C ARG A 78 17.04 -35.58 24.06
N GLY A 79 15.70 -35.65 23.97
CA GLY A 79 14.78 -34.89 24.81
C GLY A 79 14.86 -33.37 24.67
N LYS A 80 15.50 -32.85 23.60
CA LYS A 80 15.76 -31.41 23.45
C LYS A 80 14.49 -30.55 23.46
N TYR A 81 13.42 -31.09 22.89
CA TYR A 81 12.13 -30.41 22.79
C TYR A 81 11.52 -30.06 24.17
N GLN A 82 11.92 -30.75 25.23
CA GLN A 82 11.37 -30.54 26.58
C GLN A 82 11.71 -29.15 27.12
N ALA A 83 12.83 -28.56 26.68
CA ALA A 83 13.22 -27.20 27.05
C ALA A 83 12.21 -26.14 26.58
N TYR A 84 11.36 -26.44 25.60
CA TYR A 84 10.31 -25.51 25.16
C TYR A 84 9.08 -25.47 26.07
N PHE A 85 8.89 -26.46 26.96
CA PHE A 85 7.68 -26.54 27.78
C PHE A 85 7.53 -25.38 28.76
N GLU A 86 8.62 -24.81 29.25
CA GLU A 86 8.59 -23.63 30.12
C GLU A 86 8.26 -22.33 29.39
N HIS A 87 8.29 -22.34 28.05
CA HIS A 87 8.12 -21.15 27.20
C HIS A 87 6.80 -21.12 26.42
N CYS A 88 5.91 -22.09 26.60
CA CYS A 88 4.66 -22.15 25.84
C CYS A 88 3.52 -22.84 26.58
N CYS A 89 2.28 -22.48 26.21
CA CYS A 89 1.09 -23.21 26.61
C CYS A 89 0.98 -24.55 25.86
N GLN A 90 1.42 -24.60 24.60
CA GLN A 90 1.31 -25.78 23.75
C GLN A 90 2.52 -25.88 22.82
N LEU A 91 3.10 -27.07 22.73
CA LEU A 91 4.22 -27.39 21.85
C LEU A 91 3.78 -28.37 20.77
N TYR A 92 4.09 -28.07 19.52
CA TYR A 92 3.82 -28.91 18.36
C TYR A 92 5.10 -29.20 17.60
N PHE A 93 5.26 -30.43 17.14
CA PHE A 93 6.10 -30.68 15.98
C PHE A 93 5.32 -30.32 14.71
N ALA A 94 5.99 -29.75 13.72
CA ALA A 94 5.39 -29.35 12.45
C ALA A 94 6.22 -29.91 11.29
N ALA A 95 5.61 -30.67 10.38
CA ALA A 95 6.36 -31.34 9.31
C ALA A 95 5.53 -31.52 8.03
N PRO A 96 6.15 -31.82 6.87
CA PRO A 96 5.42 -32.26 5.70
C PRO A 96 4.60 -33.52 5.97
N LYS A 97 3.44 -33.65 5.32
CA LYS A 97 2.56 -34.82 5.46
C LYS A 97 3.32 -36.11 5.16
N GLY A 98 3.25 -37.07 6.08
CA GLY A 98 3.87 -38.39 5.94
C GLY A 98 5.29 -38.50 6.52
N LEU A 99 5.90 -37.39 6.99
CA LEU A 99 7.24 -37.43 7.56
C LEU A 99 7.28 -38.00 8.98
N ILE A 100 6.36 -37.53 9.85
CA ILE A 100 6.20 -37.97 11.24
C ILE A 100 4.88 -38.72 11.35
N LYS A 101 4.90 -39.91 11.95
CA LYS A 101 3.67 -40.66 12.28
C LYS A 101 3.17 -40.21 13.65
N LYS A 102 1.85 -40.23 13.85
CA LYS A 102 1.19 -39.73 15.07
C LYS A 102 1.70 -40.46 16.33
N GLU A 103 2.01 -41.73 16.20
CA GLU A 103 2.42 -42.65 17.26
C GLU A 103 3.86 -42.39 17.73
N GLU A 104 4.67 -41.73 16.90
CA GLU A 104 6.07 -41.40 17.20
C GLU A 104 6.20 -40.08 17.96
N VAL A 105 5.12 -39.28 17.98
CA VAL A 105 5.12 -37.94 18.58
C VAL A 105 5.12 -38.09 20.10
N PRO A 106 6.10 -37.53 20.82
CA PRO A 106 6.20 -37.65 22.27
C PRO A 106 4.94 -37.20 23.00
N GLU A 107 4.71 -37.77 24.17
CA GLU A 107 3.67 -37.31 25.08
C GLU A 107 3.90 -35.83 25.46
N GLY A 108 2.81 -35.10 25.69
CA GLY A 108 2.89 -33.67 25.98
C GLY A 108 3.09 -32.78 24.75
N THR A 109 3.31 -33.33 23.56
CA THR A 109 3.44 -32.58 22.31
C THR A 109 2.34 -32.91 21.32
N GLY A 110 2.01 -31.95 20.45
CA GLY A 110 1.12 -32.13 19.31
C GLY A 110 1.89 -32.32 18.00
N LEU A 111 1.15 -32.59 16.93
CA LEU A 111 1.69 -32.70 15.59
C LEU A 111 0.80 -31.94 14.60
N MET A 112 1.42 -31.03 13.85
CA MET A 112 0.86 -30.38 12.68
C MET A 112 1.52 -30.91 11.42
N VAL A 113 0.73 -31.10 10.37
CA VAL A 113 1.24 -31.55 9.07
C VAL A 113 0.85 -30.60 7.96
N ARG A 114 1.82 -30.31 7.08
CA ARG A 114 1.60 -29.59 5.84
C ARG A 114 1.28 -30.57 4.71
N GLY A 115 0.01 -30.64 4.31
CA GLY A 115 -0.45 -31.37 3.13
C GLY A 115 -0.66 -30.42 1.94
N GLU A 116 -1.22 -30.90 0.85
CA GLU A 116 -1.51 -30.09 -0.35
C GLU A 116 -2.47 -28.92 -0.03
N ASN A 117 -3.53 -29.20 0.75
CA ASN A 117 -4.55 -28.23 1.15
C ASN A 117 -4.17 -27.34 2.36
N GLY A 118 -2.89 -27.30 2.73
CA GLY A 118 -2.41 -26.49 3.86
C GLY A 118 -2.12 -27.29 5.13
N TRP A 119 -2.10 -26.57 6.25
CA TRP A 119 -1.71 -27.08 7.57
C TRP A 119 -2.91 -27.64 8.33
N ARG A 120 -2.72 -28.81 8.95
CA ARG A 120 -3.73 -29.41 9.85
C ARG A 120 -3.09 -30.04 11.08
N ALA A 121 -3.78 -29.97 12.22
CA ALA A 121 -3.40 -30.73 13.41
C ALA A 121 -3.82 -32.20 13.24
N VAL A 122 -2.90 -33.13 13.51
CA VAL A 122 -3.17 -34.59 13.52
C VAL A 122 -3.05 -35.19 14.92
N LYS A 123 -2.35 -34.50 15.82
CA LYS A 123 -2.33 -34.75 17.26
C LYS A 123 -2.44 -33.41 17.97
N ALA A 124 -3.44 -33.24 18.83
CA ALA A 124 -3.56 -32.05 19.65
C ALA A 124 -2.47 -32.04 20.74
N ALA A 125 -1.84 -30.90 20.96
CA ALA A 125 -0.95 -30.73 22.11
C ALA A 125 -1.78 -30.43 23.35
N PRO A 126 -1.53 -31.07 24.50
CA PRO A 126 -2.18 -30.69 25.75
C PRO A 126 -1.79 -29.26 26.12
N ARG A 127 -2.74 -28.53 26.69
CA ARG A 127 -2.53 -27.16 27.17
C ARG A 127 -1.86 -27.20 28.54
N ARG A 128 -0.84 -26.36 28.71
CA ARG A 128 -0.14 -26.07 29.96
C ARG A 128 -0.37 -24.61 30.34
N GLU A 129 -0.30 -24.33 31.62
CA GLU A 129 -0.18 -22.95 32.09
C GLU A 129 1.21 -22.42 31.75
N HIS A 130 1.26 -21.20 31.25
CA HIS A 130 2.49 -20.51 30.97
C HIS A 130 2.28 -19.01 31.14
N THR A 131 3.09 -18.41 31.98
CA THR A 131 3.19 -16.96 32.13
C THR A 131 4.47 -16.52 31.44
N PRO A 132 4.39 -15.73 30.35
CA PRO A 132 5.58 -15.27 29.65
C PRO A 132 6.41 -14.36 30.55
N SER A 133 7.74 -14.50 30.49
CA SER A 133 8.63 -13.58 31.16
C SER A 133 8.55 -12.19 30.52
N VAL A 134 8.84 -11.14 31.31
CA VAL A 134 8.94 -9.76 30.79
C VAL A 134 9.98 -9.68 29.67
N GLU A 135 11.09 -10.41 29.78
CA GLU A 135 12.13 -10.48 28.75
C GLU A 135 11.57 -11.02 27.42
N LEU A 136 10.78 -12.11 27.45
CA LEU A 136 10.16 -12.67 26.26
C LEU A 136 9.19 -11.64 25.64
N LEU A 137 8.35 -10.99 26.45
CA LEU A 137 7.43 -9.97 25.97
C LEU A 137 8.14 -8.79 25.29
N LEU A 138 9.21 -8.28 25.90
CA LEU A 138 10.04 -7.21 25.31
C LEU A 138 10.67 -7.65 23.99
N LYS A 139 11.16 -8.90 23.91
CA LYS A 139 11.73 -9.43 22.69
C LYS A 139 10.70 -9.56 21.57
N LEU A 140 9.49 -10.04 21.88
CA LEU A 140 8.38 -10.12 20.93
C LEU A 140 7.97 -8.72 20.42
N LEU A 141 7.95 -7.72 21.31
CA LEU A 141 7.67 -6.33 20.97
C LEU A 141 8.75 -5.75 20.03
N MET A 142 10.03 -5.90 20.40
CA MET A 142 11.16 -5.43 19.60
C MET A 142 11.17 -6.08 18.22
N ARG A 143 10.99 -7.40 18.16
CA ARG A 143 10.96 -8.15 16.89
C ARG A 143 9.79 -7.72 16.01
N GLY A 144 8.61 -7.56 16.60
CA GLY A 144 7.43 -7.06 15.87
C GLY A 144 7.60 -5.62 15.38
N TYR A 145 8.36 -4.79 16.11
CA TYR A 145 8.69 -3.43 15.70
C TYR A 145 9.70 -3.40 14.54
N GLU A 146 10.75 -4.22 14.59
CA GLU A 146 11.73 -4.36 13.50
C GLU A 146 11.05 -4.72 12.16
N ASP A 147 10.15 -5.71 12.18
CA ASP A 147 9.43 -6.15 10.98
C ASP A 147 8.55 -5.03 10.39
N ARG A 148 7.85 -4.29 11.26
CA ARG A 148 7.04 -3.12 10.83
C ARG A 148 7.90 -1.99 10.30
N LEU A 149 9.04 -1.70 10.93
CA LEU A 149 9.95 -0.66 10.46
C LEU A 149 10.45 -0.93 9.04
N VAL A 150 10.77 -2.19 8.72
CA VAL A 150 11.18 -2.58 7.36
C VAL A 150 10.04 -2.31 6.38
N GLN A 151 8.81 -2.73 6.70
CA GLN A 151 7.64 -2.50 5.86
C GLN A 151 7.36 -1.01 5.65
N TRP A 152 7.44 -0.21 6.71
CA TRP A 152 7.25 1.24 6.64
C TRP A 152 8.31 1.91 5.76
N LYS A 153 9.59 1.58 5.93
CA LYS A 153 10.66 2.12 5.08
C LYS A 153 10.47 1.75 3.61
N GLN A 154 9.99 0.53 3.33
CA GLN A 154 9.67 0.10 1.97
C GLN A 154 8.49 0.88 1.39
N TYR A 155 7.41 1.04 2.16
CA TYR A 155 6.24 1.83 1.78
C TYR A 155 6.60 3.29 1.49
N ASP A 156 7.36 3.93 2.39
CA ASP A 156 7.84 5.30 2.21
C ASP A 156 8.72 5.44 0.98
N ARG A 157 9.56 4.45 0.68
CA ARG A 157 10.37 4.45 -0.54
C ARG A 157 9.50 4.38 -1.79
N ILE A 158 8.49 3.53 -1.82
CA ILE A 158 7.55 3.41 -2.94
C ILE A 158 6.77 4.72 -3.12
N LYS A 159 6.21 5.27 -2.04
CA LYS A 159 5.49 6.56 -2.07
C LYS A 159 6.37 7.71 -2.56
N ASN A 160 7.62 7.77 -2.12
CA ASN A 160 8.57 8.77 -2.60
C ASN A 160 8.90 8.60 -4.10
N LEU A 161 8.99 7.36 -4.59
CA LEU A 161 9.19 7.09 -6.01
C LEU A 161 7.96 7.48 -6.85
N GLU A 162 6.74 7.16 -6.39
CA GLU A 162 5.47 7.60 -7.00
C GLU A 162 5.41 9.13 -7.11
N TYR A 163 5.72 9.84 -6.01
CA TYR A 163 5.72 11.30 -5.98
C TYR A 163 6.73 11.91 -6.95
N LYS A 164 7.94 11.35 -7.03
CA LYS A 164 8.96 11.77 -8.02
C LYS A 164 8.47 11.58 -9.46
N GLY A 165 7.85 10.43 -9.76
CA GLY A 165 7.28 10.14 -11.08
C GLY A 165 6.17 11.13 -11.47
N LEU A 166 5.26 11.41 -10.52
CA LEU A 166 4.17 12.38 -10.72
C LEU A 166 4.71 13.80 -10.94
N LYS A 167 5.69 14.23 -10.15
CA LYS A 167 6.34 15.55 -10.31
C LYS A 167 6.96 15.70 -11.71
N GLU A 168 7.64 14.68 -12.20
CA GLU A 168 8.28 14.71 -13.52
C GLU A 168 7.26 14.65 -14.66
N ALA A 169 6.17 13.89 -14.52
CA ALA A 169 5.06 13.89 -15.47
C ALA A 169 4.38 15.27 -15.55
N SER A 170 4.09 15.91 -14.41
CA SER A 170 3.51 17.25 -14.34
C SER A 170 4.42 18.31 -14.94
N ARG A 171 5.74 18.23 -14.70
CA ARG A 171 6.73 19.13 -15.31
C ARG A 171 6.70 19.03 -16.84
N ARG A 172 6.74 17.81 -17.39
CA ARG A 172 6.68 17.57 -18.84
C ARG A 172 5.37 18.05 -19.46
N PHE A 173 4.25 17.81 -18.79
CA PHE A 173 2.95 18.32 -19.23
C PHE A 173 2.91 19.85 -19.24
N GLY A 174 3.38 20.50 -18.17
CA GLY A 174 3.43 21.96 -18.09
C GLY A 174 4.30 22.60 -19.17
N LEU A 175 5.45 22.01 -19.49
CA LEU A 175 6.31 22.48 -20.59
C LEU A 175 5.63 22.34 -21.96
N ARG A 176 4.96 21.21 -22.23
CA ARG A 176 4.19 21.04 -23.46
C ARG A 176 3.05 22.03 -23.56
N LEU A 177 2.26 22.17 -22.50
CA LEU A 177 1.15 23.12 -22.46
C LEU A 177 1.64 24.56 -22.68
N ALA A 178 2.75 24.95 -22.08
CA ALA A 178 3.33 26.28 -22.29
C ALA A 178 3.72 26.50 -23.76
N HIS A 179 4.37 25.51 -24.37
CA HIS A 179 4.73 25.55 -25.79
C HIS A 179 3.49 25.60 -26.70
N ASP A 180 2.47 24.78 -26.43
CA ASP A 180 1.23 24.75 -27.20
C ASP A 180 0.46 26.08 -27.09
N LEU A 181 0.52 26.75 -25.93
CA LEU A 181 -0.05 28.08 -25.73
C LEU A 181 0.76 29.18 -26.43
N GLU A 182 2.09 29.08 -26.44
CA GLU A 182 2.98 30.04 -27.12
C GLU A 182 2.85 29.97 -28.64
N THR A 183 2.59 28.78 -29.19
CA THR A 183 2.51 28.53 -30.63
C THR A 183 1.09 28.65 -31.20
N SER A 184 0.08 28.84 -30.36
CA SER A 184 -1.31 28.97 -30.81
C SER A 184 -1.71 30.44 -30.97
N ASP A 185 -1.49 30.97 -32.18
CA ASP A 185 -1.91 32.32 -32.57
C ASP A 185 -3.40 32.58 -32.30
N GLU A 186 -4.25 31.58 -32.51
CA GLU A 186 -5.70 31.67 -32.28
C GLU A 186 -6.05 31.82 -30.78
N LEU A 187 -5.33 31.11 -29.91
CA LEU A 187 -5.52 31.23 -28.46
C LEU A 187 -4.94 32.54 -27.93
N ILE A 188 -3.80 33.00 -28.45
CA ILE A 188 -3.23 34.32 -28.13
C ILE A 188 -4.18 35.44 -28.57
N GLN A 189 -4.77 35.33 -29.76
CA GLN A 189 -5.74 36.30 -30.26
C GLN A 189 -7.02 36.29 -29.42
N THR A 190 -7.54 35.11 -29.08
CA THR A 190 -8.72 34.96 -28.22
C THR A 190 -8.46 35.53 -26.82
N ALA A 191 -7.29 35.24 -26.25
CA ALA A 191 -6.82 35.81 -24.98
C ALA A 191 -6.78 37.34 -25.02
N ASN A 192 -6.22 37.93 -26.09
CA ASN A 192 -6.18 39.37 -26.24
C ASN A 192 -7.58 39.98 -26.42
N ASN A 193 -8.46 39.34 -27.19
CA ASN A 193 -9.84 39.78 -27.37
C ASN A 193 -10.60 39.80 -26.03
N ILE A 194 -10.48 38.73 -25.22
CA ILE A 194 -11.09 38.66 -23.89
C ILE A 194 -10.54 39.78 -22.98
N LYS A 195 -9.22 39.99 -22.97
CA LYS A 195 -8.58 41.06 -22.20
C LYS A 195 -9.16 42.44 -22.57
N THR A 196 -9.31 42.70 -23.87
CA THR A 196 -9.88 43.96 -24.39
C THR A 196 -11.34 44.13 -24.02
N GLU A 197 -12.18 43.08 -24.15
CA GLU A 197 -13.59 43.17 -23.78
C GLU A 197 -13.78 43.35 -22.26
N VAL A 198 -13.00 42.65 -21.44
CA VAL A 198 -12.98 42.90 -19.99
C VAL A 198 -12.54 44.34 -19.70
N GLY A 199 -11.54 44.85 -20.40
CA GLY A 199 -11.11 46.23 -20.27
C GLY A 199 -12.21 47.25 -20.58
N LYS A 200 -12.99 47.02 -21.64
CA LYS A 200 -14.15 47.84 -21.99
C LYS A 200 -15.23 47.83 -20.92
N VAL A 201 -15.60 46.65 -20.42
CA VAL A 201 -16.64 46.49 -19.38
C VAL A 201 -16.21 47.15 -18.07
N MET A 202 -14.94 47.03 -17.72
CA MET A 202 -14.38 47.55 -16.46
C MET A 202 -13.87 49.00 -16.56
N GLY A 203 -13.88 49.60 -17.76
CA GLY A 203 -13.38 50.94 -18.03
C GLY A 203 -11.88 51.12 -17.73
N LYS A 204 -11.07 50.06 -17.89
CA LYS A 204 -9.64 50.03 -17.54
C LYS A 204 -8.83 49.24 -18.56
N ASP A 205 -7.63 49.70 -18.86
CA ASP A 205 -6.69 48.94 -19.69
C ASP A 205 -5.80 48.02 -18.83
N TYR A 206 -5.59 46.80 -19.34
CA TYR A 206 -4.83 45.77 -18.64
C TYR A 206 -3.61 45.33 -19.46
N ASN A 207 -2.45 45.29 -18.81
CA ASN A 207 -1.18 44.90 -19.43
C ASN A 207 -1.02 43.39 -19.65
N SER A 208 -1.87 42.56 -19.02
CA SER A 208 -1.89 41.11 -19.22
C SER A 208 -3.30 40.53 -19.08
N LEU A 209 -3.57 39.41 -19.75
CA LEU A 209 -4.85 38.69 -19.60
C LEU A 209 -5.08 38.27 -18.14
N PHE A 210 -4.03 37.78 -17.47
CA PHE A 210 -4.10 37.40 -16.06
C PHE A 210 -4.52 38.57 -15.17
N GLY A 211 -3.99 39.78 -15.42
CA GLY A 211 -4.39 40.99 -14.70
C GLY A 211 -5.84 41.37 -14.94
N ALA A 212 -6.30 41.32 -16.21
CA ALA A 212 -7.68 41.62 -16.58
C ALA A 212 -8.67 40.67 -15.89
N LEU A 213 -8.42 39.36 -15.99
CA LEU A 213 -9.29 38.36 -15.38
C LEU A 213 -9.26 38.48 -13.85
N SER A 214 -8.08 38.66 -13.23
CA SER A 214 -7.98 38.71 -11.77
C SER A 214 -8.75 39.88 -11.17
N GLN A 215 -8.74 41.03 -11.85
CA GLN A 215 -9.52 42.19 -11.43
C GLN A 215 -11.03 41.94 -11.61
N LEU A 216 -11.44 41.37 -12.75
CA LEU A 216 -12.84 40.98 -12.97
C LEU A 216 -13.34 40.03 -11.87
N LYS A 217 -12.52 39.04 -11.48
CA LYS A 217 -12.83 38.13 -10.37
C LYS A 217 -12.96 38.89 -9.05
N SER A 218 -12.02 39.79 -8.74
CA SER A 218 -12.08 40.59 -7.51
C SER A 218 -13.33 41.46 -7.44
N ASP A 219 -13.76 42.03 -8.56
CA ASP A 219 -14.96 42.87 -8.62
C ASP A 219 -16.23 42.02 -8.54
N VAL A 220 -16.24 40.83 -9.14
CA VAL A 220 -17.27 39.80 -8.92
C VAL A 220 -17.35 39.38 -7.44
N ASP A 221 -16.23 39.11 -6.80
CA ASP A 221 -16.18 38.72 -5.38
C ASP A 221 -16.66 39.85 -4.47
N SER A 222 -16.27 41.10 -4.77
CA SER A 222 -16.72 42.31 -4.08
C SER A 222 -18.23 42.55 -4.25
N LEU A 223 -18.75 42.30 -5.45
CA LEU A 223 -20.17 42.26 -5.70
C LEU A 223 -20.82 41.19 -4.83
N MET A 224 -20.35 39.93 -4.83
CA MET A 224 -20.94 38.85 -4.03
C MET A 224 -21.06 39.13 -2.53
N THR A 225 -20.23 40.01 -1.96
CA THR A 225 -20.36 40.50 -0.58
C THR A 225 -21.55 41.45 -0.33
N GLN A 226 -22.10 42.08 -1.38
CA GLN A 226 -23.31 42.91 -1.33
C GLN A 226 -24.53 42.04 -1.66
N LYS A 227 -25.49 41.92 -0.74
CA LYS A 227 -26.28 40.69 -0.60
C LYS A 227 -27.43 40.42 -1.56
N HIS A 228 -27.70 41.17 -2.63
CA HIS A 228 -28.90 40.94 -3.47
C HIS A 228 -28.57 41.08 -4.97
N TYR A 229 -28.63 39.97 -5.73
CA TYR A 229 -28.41 39.98 -7.18
C TYR A 229 -29.50 39.28 -7.98
N ALA A 230 -29.67 39.75 -9.22
CA ALA A 230 -30.47 39.12 -10.26
C ALA A 230 -29.82 37.81 -10.74
N GLU A 231 -30.64 36.89 -11.27
CA GLU A 231 -30.25 35.54 -11.64
C GLU A 231 -29.17 35.51 -12.74
N GLU A 232 -29.22 36.46 -13.67
CA GLU A 232 -28.27 36.63 -14.77
C GLU A 232 -26.86 36.98 -14.25
N THR A 233 -26.77 37.76 -13.16
CA THR A 233 -25.50 38.11 -12.52
C THR A 233 -24.87 36.86 -11.88
N LEU A 234 -25.66 36.01 -11.22
CA LEU A 234 -25.17 34.76 -10.63
C LEU A 234 -24.66 33.77 -11.70
N GLN A 235 -25.27 33.73 -12.89
CA GLN A 235 -24.82 32.90 -13.99
C GLN A 235 -23.46 33.34 -14.55
N LEU A 236 -23.25 34.65 -14.73
CA LEU A 236 -21.98 35.20 -15.20
C LEU A 236 -20.84 34.88 -14.21
N ILE A 237 -21.13 34.96 -12.91
CA ILE A 237 -20.20 34.65 -11.81
C ILE A 237 -19.74 33.19 -11.86
N GLY A 238 -20.67 32.25 -12.09
CA GLY A 238 -20.34 30.83 -12.20
C GLY A 238 -19.39 30.50 -13.36
N VAL A 239 -19.52 31.22 -14.49
CA VAL A 239 -18.62 31.07 -15.64
C VAL A 239 -17.22 31.59 -15.30
N VAL A 240 -17.11 32.73 -14.63
CA VAL A 240 -15.82 33.32 -14.23
C VAL A 240 -15.09 32.43 -13.21
N ASP A 241 -15.76 31.94 -12.16
CA ASP A 241 -15.12 31.08 -11.15
C ASP A 241 -14.65 29.73 -11.74
N GLY A 242 -15.38 29.19 -12.72
CA GLY A 242 -15.00 27.98 -13.45
C GLY A 242 -13.71 28.13 -14.25
N LEU A 243 -13.50 29.27 -14.90
CA LEU A 243 -12.28 29.59 -15.64
C LEU A 243 -11.05 29.66 -14.73
N PHE A 244 -11.21 30.14 -13.50
CA PHE A 244 -10.11 30.33 -12.55
C PHE A 244 -9.65 29.06 -11.83
N ARG A 245 -10.53 28.06 -11.66
CA ARG A 245 -10.22 26.85 -10.88
C ARG A 245 -9.54 25.73 -11.69
N GLY A 246 -9.36 25.89 -13.00
CA GLY A 246 -8.72 24.88 -13.86
C GLY A 246 -9.39 23.50 -13.78
N ALA A 247 -10.68 23.43 -13.45
CA ALA A 247 -11.37 22.18 -13.20
C ALA A 247 -11.58 21.42 -14.53
N ARG A 248 -11.10 20.16 -14.59
CA ARG A 248 -11.55 19.20 -15.60
C ARG A 248 -13.06 19.05 -15.44
N TYR A 249 -13.84 19.49 -16.42
CA TYR A 249 -15.27 19.23 -16.44
C TYR A 249 -15.50 17.72 -16.48
N SER A 250 -16.05 17.15 -15.39
CA SER A 250 -16.65 15.82 -15.48
C SER A 250 -17.92 15.93 -16.32
N THR A 251 -18.09 14.96 -17.20
CA THR A 251 -19.10 14.88 -18.26
C THR A 251 -20.55 14.89 -17.79
N GLU A 252 -20.83 14.98 -16.48
CA GLU A 252 -22.17 14.87 -15.92
C GLU A 252 -22.78 16.21 -15.48
N GLY A 253 -22.00 17.30 -15.44
CA GLY A 253 -22.47 18.61 -14.98
C GLY A 253 -22.49 19.73 -16.02
N ALA A 254 -22.11 19.48 -17.27
CA ALA A 254 -22.02 20.55 -18.27
C ALA A 254 -23.42 20.98 -18.77
N PRO A 255 -23.77 22.29 -18.77
CA PRO A 255 -24.94 22.79 -19.45
C PRO A 255 -24.93 22.34 -20.91
N ARG A 256 -26.04 21.76 -21.37
CA ARG A 256 -26.21 21.01 -22.63
C ARG A 256 -25.56 21.65 -23.87
N ARG A 257 -25.46 22.99 -23.92
CA ARG A 257 -24.81 23.77 -24.99
C ARG A 257 -23.29 23.59 -25.08
N LEU A 258 -22.58 23.46 -23.97
CA LEU A 258 -21.12 23.29 -23.95
C LEU A 258 -20.70 21.89 -24.39
N ARG A 259 -21.54 20.88 -24.09
CA ARG A 259 -21.34 19.50 -24.56
C ARG A 259 -21.40 19.40 -26.07
N THR A 260 -22.36 20.09 -26.70
CA THR A 260 -22.49 20.15 -28.17
C THR A 260 -21.27 20.76 -28.86
N ILE A 261 -20.63 21.76 -28.24
CA ILE A 261 -19.42 22.40 -28.79
C ILE A 261 -18.20 21.47 -28.61
N ALA A 262 -18.07 20.82 -27.45
CA ALA A 262 -16.99 19.87 -27.19
C ALA A 262 -17.04 18.65 -28.13
N ASP A 263 -18.23 18.07 -28.33
CA ASP A 263 -18.43 16.92 -29.22
C ASP A 263 -18.11 17.26 -30.69
N ALA A 264 -18.41 18.51 -31.11
CA ALA A 264 -18.07 19.02 -32.44
C ALA A 264 -16.56 19.22 -32.64
N MET A 265 -15.84 19.62 -31.60
CA MET A 265 -14.37 19.76 -31.64
C MET A 265 -13.68 18.40 -31.65
N GLU A 266 -14.13 17.43 -30.85
CA GLU A 266 -13.54 16.09 -30.81
C GLU A 266 -13.69 15.35 -32.15
N SER A 267 -14.81 15.56 -32.85
CA SER A 267 -15.01 15.04 -34.20
C SER A 267 -14.04 15.63 -35.23
N LYS A 268 -13.70 16.93 -35.12
CA LYS A 268 -12.71 17.58 -35.99
C LYS A 268 -11.29 17.08 -35.73
N ILE A 269 -10.94 16.80 -34.47
CA ILE A 269 -9.64 16.27 -34.09
C ILE A 269 -9.46 14.83 -34.60
N LYS A 270 -10.50 13.98 -34.49
CA LYS A 270 -10.47 12.62 -35.05
C LYS A 270 -10.38 12.60 -36.58
N ALA A 271 -10.93 13.61 -37.26
CA ALA A 271 -10.82 13.76 -38.71
C ALA A 271 -9.43 14.19 -39.20
N ALA A 272 -8.56 14.73 -38.32
CA ALA A 272 -7.26 15.26 -38.71
C ALA A 272 -6.14 14.21 -38.86
N GLY A 273 -6.35 12.97 -38.40
CA GLY A 273 -5.45 11.82 -38.62
C GLY A 273 -4.05 11.91 -37.98
N PRO A 274 -3.33 10.78 -37.82
CA PRO A 274 -2.03 10.72 -37.17
C PRO A 274 -0.92 11.08 -38.16
N SER A 275 -0.55 12.36 -38.28
CA SER A 275 0.67 12.76 -39.03
C SER A 275 1.71 13.50 -38.18
N LEU A 276 1.35 14.00 -36.99
CA LEU A 276 2.28 14.79 -36.17
C LEU A 276 3.20 13.95 -35.25
N GLU A 277 2.81 12.71 -34.93
CA GLU A 277 3.55 11.87 -33.97
C GLU A 277 4.84 11.27 -34.56
N ASP A 278 4.88 11.08 -35.88
CA ASP A 278 6.05 10.49 -36.56
C ASP A 278 7.05 11.57 -37.01
N GLU A 279 6.61 12.80 -37.32
CA GLU A 279 7.52 13.92 -37.63
C GLU A 279 8.34 14.40 -36.42
N LEU A 280 7.83 14.22 -35.20
CA LEU A 280 8.50 14.70 -33.98
C LEU A 280 9.55 13.73 -33.43
N LYS A 281 9.52 12.45 -33.82
CA LYS A 281 10.51 11.45 -33.39
C LYS A 281 11.87 11.62 -34.07
N ASP A 282 11.91 12.15 -35.30
CA ASP A 282 13.15 12.28 -36.07
C ASP A 282 13.93 13.58 -35.77
N ARG A 283 13.30 14.59 -35.17
CA ARG A 283 13.95 15.90 -34.91
C ARG A 283 14.75 16.01 -33.62
N TYR A 284 14.64 15.05 -32.70
CA TYR A 284 15.29 15.12 -31.38
C TYR A 284 16.09 13.84 -31.03
N LYS A 285 16.79 13.27 -32.02
CA LYS A 285 17.93 12.37 -31.78
C LYS A 285 19.23 13.15 -31.60
#